data_AF-A0AAE1GM75-F1
#
_entry.id   AF-A0AAE1GM75-F1
#
_cell.length_a   1.000
_cell.length_b   1.000
_cell.length_c   1.000
_cell.angle_alpha   90.00
_cell.angle_beta   90.00
_cell.angle_gamma   90.00
#
_symmetry.space_group_name_H-M   'P 1'
#
loop_
_entity.id
_entity.type
_entity.pdbx_description
1 polymer ?
#
loop_
_entity_poly.entity_id
_entity_poly.type
_entity_poly.pdbx_seq_one_letter_code
_entity_poly.pdbx_strand_id
1 'polypeptide(L)'
;MEFIDMIRDPSVQAYDELWGALRSRLGKSTEENLRSILAVQQLGDRKPSQFLRHLLELTKPHITDKDSPLVRQIFLQAMPDKSLPFLQFLPPETPLDTLAGTADRVVSSLNQASAAVDAVSSTEFLSNQDYPLARANSARLDKISQTLDEICHQLKRISSDSRSRSTSKHRRNFRRHSVSRDRSNKLCWYHNKFGSKANKCVLPYCGASYKTFIDKYPSITGSPFIKQEVFHNVTYRITTSGSPVFCRPRRLDFARLKIVKDEFQYMLDHSTQSTSLAPLQ
;
A
#
# COMPACT_ATOMS: atom_id res chain seq x y z
N MET A 1 27.78 -9.85 52.79
CA MET A 1 27.34 -11.24 53.01
C MET A 1 26.81 -11.75 51.71
N GLU A 2 27.41 -12.81 51.19
CA GLU A 2 26.88 -13.51 50.01
C GLU A 2 25.61 -14.27 50.41
N PHE A 3 24.69 -14.47 49.45
CA PHE A 3 23.43 -15.22 49.67
C PHE A 3 23.66 -16.62 50.27
N ILE A 4 24.81 -17.23 49.96
CA ILE A 4 25.25 -18.53 50.48
C ILE A 4 25.62 -18.46 51.97
N ASP A 5 26.16 -17.34 52.45
CA ASP A 5 26.56 -17.17 53.85
C ASP A 5 25.34 -17.08 54.79
N MET A 6 24.22 -16.56 54.29
CA MET A 6 23.01 -16.33 55.07
C MET A 6 22.09 -17.55 55.17
N ILE A 7 22.21 -18.49 54.22
CA ILE A 7 21.58 -19.82 54.32
C ILE A 7 22.33 -20.68 55.34
N ARG A 8 23.60 -20.37 55.62
CA ARG A 8 24.49 -21.20 56.43
C ARG A 8 24.32 -20.99 57.95
N ASP A 9 23.95 -19.80 58.39
CA ASP A 9 23.67 -19.47 59.80
C ASP A 9 22.38 -18.61 59.90
N PRO A 10 21.20 -19.20 60.16
CA PRO A 10 19.96 -18.45 60.23
C PRO A 10 19.82 -17.72 61.58
N SER A 11 19.93 -16.38 61.56
CA SER A 11 19.52 -15.49 62.65
C SER A 11 17.98 -15.44 62.77
N VAL A 12 17.45 -14.90 63.88
CA VAL A 12 15.99 -14.79 64.13
C VAL A 12 15.27 -13.87 63.11
N GLN A 13 16.02 -13.03 62.39
CA GLN A 13 15.52 -12.18 61.29
C GLN A 13 15.97 -12.68 59.90
N ALA A 14 16.55 -13.87 59.81
CA ALA A 14 17.13 -14.41 58.57
C ALA A 14 16.11 -14.52 57.44
N TYR A 15 14.83 -14.76 57.73
CA TYR A 15 13.81 -14.79 56.68
C TYR A 15 13.59 -13.39 56.06
N ASP A 16 13.51 -12.34 56.86
CA ASP A 16 13.28 -10.98 56.37
C ASP A 16 14.52 -10.43 55.64
N GLU A 17 15.71 -10.72 56.16
CA GLU A 17 16.98 -10.39 55.50
C GLU A 17 17.13 -11.16 54.18
N LEU A 18 16.76 -12.45 54.14
CA LEU A 18 16.89 -13.31 52.96
C LEU A 18 15.87 -12.93 51.92
N TRP A 19 14.64 -12.66 52.33
CA TRP A 19 13.60 -12.14 51.46
C TRP A 19 13.96 -10.76 50.91
N GLY A 20 14.57 -9.88 51.72
CA GLY A 20 15.10 -8.59 51.28
C GLY A 20 16.23 -8.71 50.26
N ALA A 21 17.21 -9.58 50.52
CA ALA A 21 18.34 -9.85 49.62
C ALA A 21 17.91 -10.56 48.33
N LEU A 22 16.92 -11.45 48.42
CA LEU A 22 16.35 -12.14 47.27
C LEU A 22 15.52 -11.17 46.41
N ARG A 23 14.71 -10.32 47.03
CA ARG A 23 13.95 -9.27 46.34
C ARG A 23 14.87 -8.22 45.71
N SER A 24 16.03 -7.91 46.31
CA SER A 24 16.98 -6.96 45.73
C SER A 24 17.83 -7.57 44.59
N ARG A 25 18.18 -8.87 44.67
CA ARG A 25 18.97 -9.56 43.63
C ARG A 25 18.13 -10.10 42.47
N LEU A 26 16.89 -10.54 42.71
CA LEU A 26 16.02 -11.19 41.72
C LEU A 26 14.75 -10.39 41.39
N GLY A 27 14.43 -9.34 42.17
CA GLY A 27 13.35 -8.43 41.81
C GLY A 27 13.75 -7.54 40.65
N LYS A 28 12.85 -7.36 39.68
CA LYS A 28 13.01 -6.32 38.64
C LYS A 28 13.21 -4.98 39.32
N SER A 29 14.08 -4.13 38.77
CA SER A 29 14.24 -2.78 39.29
C SER A 29 12.89 -2.04 39.26
N THR A 30 12.70 -1.07 40.14
CA THR A 30 11.46 -0.28 40.17
C THR A 30 11.16 0.34 38.80
N GLU A 31 12.20 0.81 38.11
CA GLU A 31 12.14 1.36 36.76
C GLU A 31 11.79 0.31 35.69
N GLU A 32 12.36 -0.89 35.75
CA GLU A 32 12.03 -1.98 34.82
C GLU A 32 10.61 -2.50 35.02
N ASN A 33 10.16 -2.58 36.27
CA ASN A 33 8.79 -2.95 36.58
C ASN A 33 7.82 -1.89 36.03
N LEU A 34 8.11 -0.60 36.24
CA LEU A 34 7.36 0.52 35.66
C LEU A 34 7.35 0.48 34.13
N ARG A 35 8.51 0.32 33.48
CA ARG A 35 8.59 0.15 32.02
C ARG A 35 7.75 -1.04 31.56
N SER A 36 7.76 -2.15 32.29
CA SER A 36 6.96 -3.33 31.93
C SER A 36 5.45 -3.10 32.09
N ILE A 37 5.02 -2.41 33.16
CA ILE A 37 3.60 -2.09 33.41
C ILE A 37 3.10 -1.09 32.36
N LEU A 38 3.92 -0.09 32.04
CA LEU A 38 3.53 1.03 31.18
C LEU A 38 3.68 0.70 29.69
N ALA A 39 4.62 -0.18 29.29
CA ALA A 39 4.77 -0.62 27.89
C ALA A 39 3.58 -1.46 27.40
N VAL A 40 2.85 -2.10 28.31
CA VAL A 40 1.63 -2.86 27.98
C VAL A 40 0.45 -1.93 27.71
N GLN A 41 0.49 -0.69 28.20
CA GLN A 41 -0.62 0.26 28.04
C GLN A 41 -0.63 0.87 26.64
N GLN A 42 -1.76 0.72 25.94
CA GLN A 42 -1.99 1.34 24.65
C GLN A 42 -2.93 2.54 24.79
N LEU A 43 -2.76 3.56 23.94
CA LEU A 43 -3.63 4.73 23.90
C LEU A 43 -5.08 4.35 23.50
N GLY A 44 -5.24 3.44 22.53
CA GLY A 44 -6.55 3.01 22.03
C GLY A 44 -7.42 4.18 21.57
N ASP A 45 -8.69 4.18 21.98
CA ASP A 45 -9.65 5.27 21.71
C ASP A 45 -9.66 6.37 22.79
N ARG A 46 -8.76 6.31 23.77
CA ARG A 46 -8.73 7.26 24.88
C ARG A 46 -8.12 8.57 24.43
N LYS A 47 -8.61 9.68 25.01
CA LYS A 47 -7.96 10.97 24.84
C LYS A 47 -6.56 10.93 25.46
N PRO A 48 -5.53 11.52 24.83
CA PRO A 48 -4.19 11.67 25.42
C PRO A 48 -4.21 12.15 26.88
N SER A 49 -5.03 13.15 27.25
CA SER A 49 -5.15 13.59 28.65
C SER A 49 -5.71 12.54 29.61
N GLN A 50 -6.64 11.70 29.15
CA GLN A 50 -7.16 10.58 29.94
C GLN A 50 -6.12 9.48 30.11
N PHE A 51 -5.38 9.18 29.04
CA PHE A 51 -4.29 8.23 29.08
C PHE A 51 -3.18 8.68 30.03
N LEU A 52 -2.85 9.98 30.05
CA LEU A 52 -1.86 10.49 31.00
C LEU A 52 -2.31 10.29 32.45
N ARG A 53 -3.56 10.60 32.79
CA ARG A 53 -4.08 10.37 34.15
C ARG A 53 -4.00 8.91 34.54
N HIS A 54 -4.26 8.00 33.59
CA HIS A 54 -4.14 6.56 33.82
C HIS A 54 -2.69 6.13 34.06
N LEU A 55 -1.73 6.63 33.27
CA LEU A 55 -0.31 6.38 33.51
C LEU A 55 0.10 6.88 34.89
N LEU A 56 -0.27 8.12 35.25
CA LEU A 56 0.02 8.70 36.56
C LEU A 56 -0.60 7.89 37.69
N GLU A 57 -1.80 7.34 37.51
CA GLU A 57 -2.43 6.49 38.51
C GLU A 57 -1.70 5.17 38.74
N LEU A 58 -1.16 4.57 37.67
CA LEU A 58 -0.33 3.37 37.77
C LEU A 58 1.05 3.66 38.37
N THR A 59 1.56 4.89 38.23
CA THR A 59 2.87 5.29 38.77
C THR A 59 2.82 5.92 40.15
N LYS A 60 1.64 6.35 40.65
CA LYS A 60 1.42 6.82 42.04
C LYS A 60 2.18 6.03 43.14
N PRO A 61 2.24 4.68 43.11
CA PRO A 61 2.97 3.94 44.15
C PRO A 61 4.50 4.01 44.06
N HIS A 62 5.07 4.46 42.94
CA HIS A 62 6.52 4.41 42.68
C HIS A 62 7.16 5.77 42.36
N ILE A 63 6.38 6.76 41.92
CA ILE A 63 6.87 8.08 41.51
C ILE A 63 6.10 9.17 42.26
N THR A 64 6.83 10.05 42.94
CA THR A 64 6.27 11.23 43.62
C THR A 64 6.09 12.43 42.69
N ASP A 65 6.97 12.56 41.70
CA ASP A 65 6.95 13.67 40.73
C ASP A 65 6.09 13.36 39.51
N LYS A 66 5.06 14.18 39.30
CA LYS A 66 4.11 14.05 38.18
C LYS A 66 4.78 14.26 36.81
N ASP A 67 5.84 15.05 36.76
CA ASP A 67 6.58 15.40 35.53
C ASP A 67 7.80 14.50 35.28
N SER A 68 7.79 13.26 35.81
CA SER A 68 8.91 12.33 35.62
C SER A 68 9.24 12.12 34.13
N PRO A 69 10.53 12.18 33.74
CA PRO A 69 10.97 12.04 32.35
C PRO A 69 10.60 10.67 31.77
N LEU A 70 10.51 9.64 32.61
CA LEU A 70 10.09 8.29 32.22
C LEU A 70 8.63 8.28 31.75
N VAL A 71 7.73 8.90 32.51
CA VAL A 71 6.30 9.00 32.15
C VAL A 71 6.15 9.83 30.88
N ARG A 72 6.92 10.92 30.74
CA ARG A 72 6.96 11.72 29.51
C ARG A 72 7.40 10.92 28.29
N GLN A 73 8.49 10.17 28.41
CA GLN A 73 9.00 9.35 27.31
C GLN A 73 7.97 8.30 26.87
N ILE A 74 7.36 7.59 27.81
CA ILE A 74 6.37 6.56 27.52
C ILE A 74 5.10 7.17 26.96
N PHE A 75 4.66 8.32 27.50
CA PHE A 75 3.51 9.06 26.98
C PHE A 75 3.71 9.40 25.51
N LEU A 76 4.88 9.94 25.15
CA LEU A 76 5.23 10.25 23.77
C LEU A 76 5.30 8.97 22.91
N GLN A 77 5.94 7.91 23.39
CA GLN A 77 6.03 6.64 22.65
C GLN A 77 4.66 6.01 22.38
N ALA A 78 3.67 6.24 23.25
CA ALA A 78 2.30 5.77 23.08
C ALA A 78 1.45 6.65 22.15
N MET A 79 1.95 7.81 21.71
CA MET A 79 1.23 8.70 20.80
C MET A 79 1.24 8.16 19.36
N PRO A 80 0.18 8.40 18.56
CA PRO A 80 0.19 8.10 17.14
C PRO A 80 1.32 8.83 16.41
N ASP A 81 1.98 8.15 15.46
CA ASP A 81 3.11 8.67 14.68
C ASP A 81 2.85 10.04 14.06
N LYS A 82 1.60 10.28 13.63
CA LYS A 82 1.18 11.53 13.01
C LYS A 82 1.14 12.72 13.98
N SER A 83 0.96 12.47 15.28
CA SER A 83 0.88 13.50 16.32
C SER A 83 2.22 13.81 16.98
N LEU A 84 3.15 12.84 16.98
CA LEU A 84 4.46 12.92 17.61
C LEU A 84 5.32 14.12 17.20
N PRO A 85 5.48 14.46 15.90
CA PRO A 85 6.31 15.58 15.48
C PRO A 85 5.87 16.88 16.14
N PHE A 86 4.56 17.14 16.19
CA PHE A 86 4.00 18.34 16.80
C PHE A 86 4.29 18.44 18.29
N LEU A 87 4.29 17.31 19.00
CA LEU A 87 4.56 17.24 20.43
C LEU A 87 6.06 17.34 20.75
N GLN A 88 6.92 16.85 19.86
CA GLN A 88 8.37 16.88 20.05
C GLN A 88 8.98 18.28 19.85
N PHE A 89 8.29 19.17 19.12
CA PHE A 89 8.69 20.58 19.00
C PHE A 89 8.42 21.41 20.26
N LEU A 90 7.66 20.90 21.24
CA LEU A 90 7.44 21.61 22.49
C LEU A 90 8.69 21.58 23.38
N PRO A 91 8.97 22.64 24.15
CA PRO A 91 10.07 22.65 25.11
C PRO A 91 10.04 21.44 26.05
N PRO A 92 11.21 20.86 26.41
CA PRO A 92 11.27 19.71 27.31
C PRO A 92 10.72 20.00 28.71
N GLU A 93 10.80 21.27 29.14
CA GLU A 93 10.29 21.78 30.42
C GLU A 93 8.77 22.00 30.46
N THR A 94 8.05 21.59 29.42
CA THR A 94 6.58 21.72 29.40
C THR A 94 5.96 20.75 30.40
N PRO A 95 5.11 21.23 31.34
CA PRO A 95 4.48 20.36 32.31
C PRO A 95 3.56 19.37 31.60
N LEU A 96 3.51 18.14 32.13
CA LEU A 96 2.94 16.99 31.44
C LEU A 96 1.44 17.16 31.14
N ASP A 97 0.72 17.85 32.03
CA ASP A 97 -0.69 18.20 31.85
C ASP A 97 -0.92 19.10 30.62
N THR A 98 -0.04 20.08 30.39
CA THR A 98 -0.16 20.95 29.21
C THR A 98 0.18 20.22 27.93
N LEU A 99 1.17 19.34 27.98
CA LEU A 99 1.56 18.50 26.85
C LEU A 99 0.42 17.54 26.46
N ALA A 100 -0.29 16.98 27.44
CA ALA A 100 -1.43 16.13 27.16
C ALA A 100 -2.63 16.93 26.64
N GLY A 101 -2.84 18.16 27.13
CA GLY A 101 -3.85 19.07 26.59
C GLY A 101 -3.57 19.49 25.14
N THR A 102 -2.32 19.73 24.77
CA THR A 102 -1.96 20.00 23.37
C THR A 102 -2.11 18.76 22.50
N ALA A 103 -1.71 17.59 23.01
CA ALA A 103 -1.91 16.30 22.34
C ALA A 103 -3.38 16.02 22.03
N ASP A 104 -4.30 16.30 22.97
CA ASP A 104 -5.75 16.18 22.75
C ASP A 104 -6.21 16.98 21.52
N ARG A 105 -5.73 18.22 21.36
CA ARG A 105 -6.10 19.10 20.24
C ARG A 105 -5.53 18.59 18.92
N VAL A 106 -4.27 18.14 18.92
CA VAL A 106 -3.60 17.59 17.73
C VAL A 106 -4.28 16.30 17.27
N VAL A 107 -4.49 15.34 18.16
CA VAL A 107 -5.13 14.05 17.83
C VAL A 107 -6.57 14.26 17.37
N SER A 108 -7.33 15.16 18.01
CA SER A 108 -8.68 15.51 17.56
C SER A 108 -8.70 16.10 16.16
N SER A 109 -7.75 16.99 15.84
CA SER A 109 -7.60 17.59 14.51
C SER A 109 -7.23 16.56 13.44
N LEU A 110 -6.32 15.62 13.77
CA LEU A 110 -5.92 14.54 12.87
C LEU A 110 -7.06 13.55 12.59
N ASN A 111 -7.86 13.23 13.61
CA ASN A 111 -9.04 12.38 13.46
C ASN A 111 -10.15 13.09 12.67
N GLN A 112 -10.34 14.40 12.87
CA GLN A 112 -11.27 15.20 12.08
C GLN A 112 -10.86 15.31 10.60
N ALA A 113 -9.56 15.49 10.31
CA ALA A 113 -9.04 15.49 8.96
C ALA A 113 -9.19 14.12 8.27
N SER A 114 -9.06 13.02 9.03
CA SER A 114 -9.29 11.65 8.54
C SER A 114 -10.78 11.37 8.29
N ALA A 115 -11.68 11.85 9.15
CA ALA A 115 -13.12 11.74 8.94
C ALA A 115 -13.61 12.60 7.75
N ALA A 116 -12.97 13.75 7.50
CA ALA A 116 -13.30 14.60 6.35
C ALA A 116 -12.91 13.95 5.01
N VAL A 117 -11.89 13.10 4.95
CA VAL A 117 -11.54 12.37 3.71
C VAL A 117 -12.38 11.13 3.48
N ASP A 118 -12.83 10.44 4.54
CA ASP A 118 -13.77 9.30 4.42
C ASP A 118 -15.22 9.75 4.12
N ALA A 119 -15.66 10.91 4.65
CA ALA A 119 -16.99 11.46 4.37
C ALA A 119 -17.16 12.00 2.94
N VAL A 120 -16.07 12.30 2.22
CA VAL A 120 -16.13 12.71 0.80
C VAL A 120 -16.53 11.55 -0.12
N SER A 121 -16.39 10.29 0.32
CA SER A 121 -16.95 9.15 -0.42
C SER A 121 -18.44 8.91 -0.14
N SER A 122 -19.05 9.63 0.81
CA SER A 122 -20.44 9.38 1.22
C SER A 122 -21.10 10.63 1.78
N THR A 123 -21.30 11.69 0.99
CA THR A 123 -22.37 12.65 1.27
C THR A 123 -22.75 13.48 0.04
N GLU A 124 -23.86 13.10 -0.60
CA GLU A 124 -24.70 13.95 -1.46
C GLU A 124 -25.39 15.10 -0.67
N PHE A 125 -24.84 15.54 0.47
CA PHE A 125 -25.58 16.35 1.45
C PHE A 125 -25.00 17.74 1.77
N LEU A 126 -23.89 18.15 1.15
CA LEU A 126 -23.34 19.52 1.31
C LEU A 126 -23.44 20.35 0.02
N SER A 127 -24.60 20.28 -0.66
CA SER A 127 -24.87 21.11 -1.86
C SER A 127 -25.14 22.59 -1.56
N ASN A 128 -25.11 23.05 -0.30
CA ASN A 128 -25.62 24.38 0.07
C ASN A 128 -24.70 25.24 0.95
N GLN A 129 -23.36 25.12 0.83
CA GLN A 129 -22.50 26.23 1.25
C GLN A 129 -21.92 26.94 0.04
N ASP A 130 -22.36 28.19 -0.12
CA ASP A 130 -21.90 29.17 -1.11
C ASP A 130 -20.40 29.44 -0.95
N TYR A 131 -19.57 28.58 -1.55
CA TYR A 131 -18.19 28.89 -1.87
C TYR A 131 -18.14 29.33 -3.34
N PRO A 132 -17.98 30.64 -3.63
CA PRO A 132 -17.99 31.17 -5.00
C PRO A 132 -16.93 30.52 -5.90
N LEU A 133 -15.79 30.17 -5.32
CA LEU A 133 -14.68 29.53 -6.03
C LEU A 133 -15.02 28.08 -6.43
N ALA A 134 -15.71 27.33 -5.57
CA ALA A 134 -16.13 25.96 -5.84
C ALA A 134 -17.20 25.91 -6.94
N ARG A 135 -18.18 26.83 -6.91
CA ARG A 135 -19.19 26.99 -7.98
C ARG A 135 -18.55 27.40 -9.31
N ALA A 136 -17.59 28.33 -9.29
CA ALA A 136 -16.87 28.75 -10.49
C ALA A 136 -16.04 27.60 -11.08
N ASN A 137 -15.38 26.81 -10.23
CA ASN A 137 -14.62 25.64 -10.65
C ASN A 137 -15.53 24.52 -11.18
N SER A 138 -16.65 24.23 -10.52
CA SER A 138 -17.66 23.26 -10.99
C SER A 138 -18.22 23.67 -12.36
N ALA A 139 -18.66 24.92 -12.49
CA ALA A 139 -19.17 25.44 -13.76
C ALA A 139 -18.11 25.42 -14.87
N ARG A 140 -16.82 25.58 -14.52
CA ARG A 140 -15.71 25.45 -15.47
C ARG A 140 -15.48 23.99 -15.87
N LEU A 141 -15.59 23.04 -14.93
CA LEU A 141 -15.49 21.61 -15.20
C LEU A 141 -16.67 21.13 -16.07
N ASP A 142 -17.89 21.59 -15.82
CA ASP A 142 -19.07 21.27 -16.64
C ASP A 142 -18.89 21.77 -18.08
N LYS A 143 -18.40 23.00 -18.25
CA LYS A 143 -18.07 23.56 -19.57
C LYS A 143 -16.98 22.75 -20.26
N ILE A 144 -15.93 22.33 -19.55
CA ILE A 144 -14.88 21.48 -20.10
C ILE A 144 -15.47 20.13 -20.54
N SER A 145 -16.30 19.48 -19.72
CA SER A 145 -16.96 18.22 -20.07
C SER A 145 -17.82 18.37 -21.33
N GLN A 146 -18.64 19.43 -21.41
CA GLN A 146 -19.46 19.72 -22.59
C GLN A 146 -18.60 19.93 -23.85
N THR A 147 -17.46 20.64 -23.74
CA THR A 147 -16.56 20.80 -24.89
C THR A 147 -15.91 19.49 -25.32
N LEU A 148 -15.59 18.60 -24.38
CA LEU A 148 -15.03 17.28 -24.68
C LEU A 148 -16.05 16.37 -25.37
N ASP A 149 -17.31 16.41 -24.93
CA ASP A 149 -18.40 15.66 -25.56
C ASP A 149 -18.67 16.17 -26.99
N GLU A 150 -18.68 17.48 -27.19
CA GLU A 150 -18.83 18.10 -28.52
C GLU A 150 -17.65 17.74 -29.44
N ILE A 151 -16.41 17.82 -28.96
CA ILE A 151 -15.22 17.40 -29.73
C ILE A 151 -15.32 15.90 -30.07
N CYS A 152 -15.73 15.05 -29.12
CA CYS A 152 -15.92 13.62 -29.35
C CYS A 152 -17.00 13.36 -30.42
N HIS A 153 -18.08 14.12 -30.41
CA HIS A 153 -19.13 14.02 -31.42
C HIS A 153 -18.67 14.51 -32.80
N GLN A 154 -17.90 15.60 -32.88
CA GLN A 154 -17.34 16.09 -34.15
C GLN A 154 -16.35 15.08 -34.76
N LEU A 155 -15.49 14.47 -33.95
CA LEU A 155 -14.57 13.42 -34.41
C LEU A 155 -15.32 12.20 -34.94
N LYS A 156 -16.42 11.78 -34.26
CA LYS A 156 -17.28 10.71 -34.75
C LYS A 156 -17.92 11.07 -36.10
N ARG A 157 -18.43 12.28 -36.28
CA ARG A 157 -19.02 12.75 -37.56
C ARG A 157 -17.99 12.73 -38.70
N ILE A 158 -16.79 13.24 -38.47
CA ILE A 158 -15.70 13.24 -39.47
C ILE A 158 -15.29 11.81 -39.84
N SER A 159 -15.27 10.88 -38.87
CA SER A 159 -14.96 9.47 -39.11
C SER A 159 -16.07 8.71 -39.86
N SER A 160 -17.34 9.13 -39.70
CA SER A 160 -18.48 8.51 -40.38
C SER A 160 -18.68 9.03 -41.80
N ASP A 161 -18.41 10.31 -42.06
CA ASP A 161 -18.58 10.91 -43.40
C ASP A 161 -17.54 10.40 -44.41
N SER A 162 -16.41 9.90 -43.91
CA SER A 162 -15.37 9.26 -44.74
C SER A 162 -15.73 7.82 -45.17
N ARG A 163 -16.89 7.26 -44.76
CA ARG A 163 -17.33 5.90 -45.14
C ARG A 163 -18.56 5.83 -46.04
N SER A 164 -19.18 6.94 -46.42
CA SER A 164 -20.42 6.89 -47.21
C SER A 164 -20.49 7.96 -48.30
N ARG A 165 -19.87 7.63 -49.45
CA ARG A 165 -20.37 7.86 -50.82
C ARG A 165 -19.37 7.32 -51.83
N SER A 166 -19.45 6.02 -52.09
CA SER A 166 -18.97 5.45 -53.35
C SER A 166 -20.14 4.73 -54.00
N THR A 167 -21.07 5.54 -54.53
CA THR A 167 -22.04 5.07 -55.51
C THR A 167 -21.27 4.64 -56.76
N SER A 168 -21.18 3.33 -56.95
CA SER A 168 -20.53 2.74 -58.11
C SER A 168 -21.27 3.12 -59.39
N LYS A 169 -20.67 3.98 -60.21
CA LYS A 169 -20.90 3.96 -61.66
C LYS A 169 -19.66 3.37 -62.32
N HIS A 170 -19.82 2.14 -62.78
CA HIS A 170 -18.84 1.42 -63.58
C HIS A 170 -18.38 2.25 -64.78
N ARG A 171 -17.12 2.70 -64.75
CA ARG A 171 -16.31 2.83 -65.96
C ARG A 171 -15.19 1.81 -65.89
N ARG A 172 -15.24 0.91 -66.87
CA ARG A 172 -14.26 -0.13 -67.17
C ARG A 172 -12.87 0.50 -67.21
N ASN A 173 -11.91 -0.07 -66.49
CA ASN A 173 -10.57 -0.22 -67.02
C ASN A 173 -9.84 -1.35 -66.29
N PHE A 174 -9.80 -2.49 -66.97
CA PHE A 174 -8.84 -3.54 -66.69
C PHE A 174 -7.45 -3.01 -67.03
N ARG A 175 -6.66 -2.67 -66.02
CA ARG A 175 -5.20 -2.69 -66.14
C ARG A 175 -4.59 -3.48 -65.00
N ARG A 176 -4.09 -4.64 -65.40
CA ARG A 176 -3.30 -5.61 -64.66
C ARG A 176 -2.16 -4.93 -63.91
N HIS A 177 -2.02 -5.23 -62.63
CA HIS A 177 -0.69 -5.53 -62.09
C HIS A 177 -0.83 -6.48 -60.90
N SER A 178 -0.62 -7.77 -61.20
CA SER A 178 -0.34 -8.79 -60.20
C SER A 178 1.05 -8.49 -59.65
N VAL A 179 1.12 -7.86 -58.49
CA VAL A 179 2.29 -7.95 -57.63
C VAL A 179 1.88 -8.80 -56.45
N SER A 180 2.42 -10.00 -56.41
CA SER A 180 2.40 -10.90 -55.27
C SER A 180 2.70 -10.11 -54.01
N ARG A 181 1.67 -9.87 -53.18
CA ARG A 181 1.85 -9.33 -51.85
C ARG A 181 2.32 -10.48 -50.98
N ASP A 182 3.64 -10.57 -50.83
CA ASP A 182 4.25 -11.31 -49.74
C ASP A 182 3.57 -10.84 -48.44
N ARG A 183 2.87 -11.77 -47.78
CA ARG A 183 2.08 -11.52 -46.56
C ARG A 183 2.98 -11.35 -45.34
N SER A 184 4.29 -11.35 -45.51
CA SER A 184 5.27 -11.32 -44.42
C SER A 184 5.51 -9.93 -43.83
N ASN A 185 5.18 -8.83 -44.53
CA ASN A 185 5.60 -7.49 -44.09
C ASN A 185 4.44 -6.50 -43.90
N LYS A 186 4.09 -6.28 -42.62
CA LYS A 186 3.12 -5.28 -42.10
C LYS A 186 3.63 -3.85 -42.35
N LEU A 187 3.61 -3.41 -43.60
CA LEU A 187 4.02 -2.06 -43.98
C LEU A 187 2.80 -1.12 -44.03
N CYS A 188 2.93 0.09 -43.49
CA CYS A 188 1.87 1.10 -43.54
C CYS A 188 1.56 1.56 -44.97
N TRP A 189 0.41 2.21 -45.15
CA TRP A 189 -0.05 2.73 -46.44
C TRP A 189 1.02 3.51 -47.22
N TYR A 190 1.82 4.33 -46.53
CA TYR A 190 2.90 5.10 -47.15
C TYR A 190 4.03 4.22 -47.69
N HIS A 191 4.43 3.17 -46.99
CA HIS A 191 5.44 2.22 -47.46
C HIS A 191 4.91 1.30 -48.58
N ASN A 192 3.62 0.98 -48.57
CA ASN A 192 3.00 0.23 -49.65
C ASN A 192 2.91 1.06 -50.95
N LYS A 193 2.80 2.39 -50.84
CA LYS A 193 2.70 3.30 -51.99
C LYS A 193 4.04 3.85 -52.48
N PHE A 194 4.96 4.16 -51.56
CA PHE A 194 6.23 4.84 -51.85
C PHE A 194 7.47 3.98 -51.57
N GLY A 195 7.28 2.74 -51.11
CA GLY A 195 8.37 1.81 -50.80
C GLY A 195 9.29 2.36 -49.70
N SER A 196 10.59 2.15 -49.86
CA SER A 196 11.66 2.64 -48.98
C SER A 196 11.88 4.15 -49.02
N LYS A 197 11.19 4.88 -49.91
CA LYS A 197 11.25 6.35 -50.01
C LYS A 197 10.15 7.06 -49.19
N ALA A 198 9.46 6.32 -48.32
CA ALA A 198 8.35 6.82 -47.53
C ALA A 198 8.83 7.64 -46.31
N ASN A 199 8.96 8.95 -46.47
CA ASN A 199 9.48 9.83 -45.41
C ASN A 199 8.38 10.49 -44.55
N LYS A 200 7.10 10.19 -44.81
CA LYS A 200 5.94 10.77 -44.12
C LYS A 200 5.18 9.74 -43.27
N CYS A 201 5.82 8.61 -42.95
CA CYS A 201 5.21 7.65 -42.04
C CYS A 201 5.29 8.14 -40.59
N VAL A 202 4.19 8.03 -39.86
CA VAL A 202 4.13 8.31 -38.41
C VAL A 202 4.00 6.97 -37.68
N LEU A 203 4.81 6.76 -36.64
CA LEU A 203 4.69 5.61 -35.72
C LEU A 203 3.27 5.61 -35.12
N PRO A 204 2.58 4.46 -35.04
CA PRO A 204 3.11 3.14 -34.72
C PRO A 204 3.00 2.07 -35.83
N TYR A 205 2.68 2.44 -37.07
CA TYR A 205 2.32 1.47 -38.12
C TYR A 205 3.37 1.24 -39.23
N CYS A 206 4.51 1.94 -39.22
CA CYS A 206 5.61 1.61 -40.13
C CYS A 206 6.44 0.45 -39.56
N GLY A 207 6.85 -0.50 -40.41
CA GLY A 207 7.53 -1.76 -40.04
C GLY A 207 8.90 -1.63 -39.35
N ALA A 208 9.21 -0.50 -38.73
CA ALA A 208 10.19 -0.47 -37.66
C ALA A 208 9.57 -1.22 -36.48
N SER A 209 9.99 -2.47 -36.29
CA SER A 209 9.55 -3.33 -35.20
C SER A 209 9.67 -2.55 -33.90
N TYR A 210 8.54 -2.19 -33.27
CA TYR A 210 8.50 -1.56 -31.93
C TYR A 210 9.34 -2.35 -30.90
N LYS A 211 9.62 -3.62 -31.21
CA LYS A 211 10.60 -4.47 -30.55
C LYS A 211 11.96 -3.81 -30.38
N THR A 212 12.51 -3.10 -31.36
CA THR A 212 13.81 -2.42 -31.20
C THR A 212 13.76 -1.28 -30.17
N PHE A 213 12.60 -0.65 -30.01
CA PHE A 213 12.39 0.39 -29.00
C PHE A 213 12.18 -0.20 -27.60
N ILE A 214 11.46 -1.33 -27.51
CA ILE A 214 11.29 -2.09 -26.27
C ILE A 214 12.62 -2.69 -25.81
N ASP A 215 13.40 -3.27 -26.73
CA ASP A 215 14.73 -3.84 -26.47
C ASP A 215 15.75 -2.76 -26.05
N LYS A 216 15.54 -1.50 -26.45
CA LYS A 216 16.37 -0.36 -26.05
C LYS A 216 16.11 0.08 -24.60
N TYR A 217 14.92 -0.22 -24.05
CA TYR A 217 14.53 0.16 -22.69
C TYR A 217 13.92 -1.02 -21.89
N PRO A 218 14.71 -2.07 -21.61
CA PRO A 218 14.23 -3.25 -20.90
C PRO A 218 13.83 -2.95 -19.44
N SER A 219 14.31 -1.86 -18.85
CA SER A 219 13.92 -1.41 -17.51
C SER A 219 12.49 -0.85 -17.41
N ILE A 220 11.89 -0.45 -18.54
CA ILE A 220 10.54 0.13 -18.57
C ILE A 220 9.49 -0.97 -18.78
N THR A 221 9.86 -2.07 -19.43
CA THR A 221 8.96 -3.18 -19.80
C THR A 221 9.24 -4.47 -19.04
N GLY A 222 10.39 -4.58 -18.38
CA GLY A 222 10.68 -5.66 -17.44
C GLY A 222 9.74 -5.57 -16.25
N SER A 223 9.02 -6.66 -15.98
CA SER A 223 8.30 -6.81 -14.71
C SER A 223 9.33 -6.68 -13.57
N PRO A 224 9.14 -5.77 -12.59
CA PRO A 224 10.03 -5.69 -11.44
C PRO A 224 10.02 -6.98 -10.59
N PHE A 225 9.11 -7.92 -10.88
CA PHE A 225 8.94 -9.18 -10.15
C PHE A 225 9.75 -10.36 -10.69
N ILE A 226 10.49 -10.21 -11.80
CA ILE A 226 11.20 -11.35 -12.40
C ILE A 226 12.70 -11.24 -12.11
N LYS A 227 13.18 -12.15 -11.24
CA LYS A 227 14.58 -12.44 -10.81
C LYS A 227 15.06 -11.91 -9.46
N GLN A 228 14.19 -11.74 -8.48
CA GLN A 228 14.67 -11.74 -7.10
C GLN A 228 14.29 -13.10 -6.50
N GLU A 229 15.29 -13.94 -6.21
CA GLU A 229 15.09 -15.11 -5.37
C GLU A 229 14.68 -14.59 -3.99
N VAL A 230 13.37 -14.54 -3.73
CA VAL A 230 12.86 -14.11 -2.43
C VAL A 230 13.06 -15.26 -1.46
N PHE A 231 14.14 -15.21 -0.70
CA PHE A 231 14.33 -16.08 0.47
C PHE A 231 13.42 -15.60 1.59
N HIS A 232 12.20 -16.12 1.64
CA HIS A 232 11.35 -15.98 2.82
C HIS A 232 11.48 -17.22 3.70
N ASN A 233 11.90 -17.02 4.95
CA ASN A 233 11.88 -18.02 6.03
C ASN A 233 10.45 -18.30 6.55
N VAL A 234 9.46 -17.60 6.00
CA VAL A 234 8.03 -17.77 6.31
C VAL A 234 7.37 -18.57 5.21
N THR A 235 6.78 -19.71 5.57
CA THR A 235 6.01 -20.54 4.65
C THR A 235 4.53 -20.16 4.73
N TYR A 236 3.99 -19.53 3.70
CA TYR A 236 2.56 -19.27 3.59
C TYR A 236 1.84 -20.54 3.11
N ARG A 237 1.00 -21.15 3.96
CA ARG A 237 0.14 -22.28 3.58
C ARG A 237 -1.32 -21.82 3.53
N ILE A 238 -1.94 -21.92 2.36
CA ILE A 238 -3.39 -21.76 2.22
C ILE A 238 -4.02 -23.12 2.55
N THR A 239 -4.66 -23.23 3.71
CA THR A 239 -5.45 -24.40 4.08
C THR A 239 -6.88 -24.21 3.56
N THR A 240 -7.22 -24.88 2.46
CA THR A 240 -8.61 -24.91 1.99
C THR A 240 -9.34 -26.08 2.63
N SER A 241 -10.28 -25.82 3.53
CA SER A 241 -11.22 -26.81 4.05
C SER A 241 -12.55 -26.71 3.29
N GLY A 242 -12.93 -27.79 2.61
CA GLY A 242 -14.21 -27.89 1.91
C GLY A 242 -14.10 -28.43 0.48
N SER A 243 -15.24 -28.82 -0.08
CA SER A 243 -15.34 -29.28 -1.46
C SER A 243 -14.90 -28.16 -2.42
N PRO A 244 -14.09 -28.46 -3.45
CA PRO A 244 -13.58 -27.44 -4.37
C PRO A 244 -14.73 -26.70 -5.04
N VAL A 245 -14.68 -25.36 -5.01
CA VAL A 245 -15.65 -24.50 -5.70
C VAL A 245 -15.48 -24.71 -7.20
N PHE A 246 -16.41 -25.45 -7.80
CA PHE A 246 -16.40 -25.72 -9.24
C PHE A 246 -16.85 -24.47 -10.00
N CYS A 247 -15.92 -23.67 -10.48
CA CYS A 247 -16.18 -22.69 -11.54
C CYS A 247 -15.97 -23.37 -12.89
N ARG A 248 -16.91 -23.24 -13.85
CA ARG A 248 -16.65 -23.63 -15.25
C ARG A 248 -15.56 -22.71 -15.81
N PRO A 249 -14.31 -23.15 -15.99
CA PRO A 249 -13.25 -22.27 -16.41
C PRO A 249 -13.45 -21.93 -17.90
N ARG A 250 -13.34 -20.64 -18.24
CA ARG A 250 -13.29 -20.25 -19.66
C ARG A 250 -11.98 -20.78 -20.26
N ARG A 251 -12.08 -21.39 -21.44
CA ARG A 251 -10.89 -21.89 -22.16
C ARG A 251 -9.92 -20.74 -22.43
N LEU A 252 -8.68 -20.89 -21.98
CA LEU A 252 -7.60 -19.99 -22.39
C LEU A 252 -7.26 -20.28 -23.86
N ASP A 253 -6.89 -19.21 -24.56
CA ASP A 253 -6.27 -19.31 -25.88
C ASP A 253 -5.00 -20.19 -25.82
N PHE A 254 -4.75 -20.98 -26.87
CA PHE A 254 -3.71 -22.00 -26.88
C PHE A 254 -2.31 -21.46 -26.58
N ALA A 255 -1.98 -20.26 -27.05
CA ALA A 255 -0.68 -19.64 -26.79
C ALA A 255 -0.51 -19.30 -25.30
N ARG A 256 -1.56 -18.79 -24.66
CA ARG A 256 -1.56 -18.46 -23.23
C ARG A 256 -1.57 -19.72 -22.37
N LEU A 257 -2.31 -20.74 -22.77
CA LEU A 257 -2.37 -22.01 -22.06
C LEU A 257 -0.99 -22.70 -22.04
N LYS A 258 -0.22 -22.62 -23.13
CA LYS A 258 1.15 -23.15 -23.17
C LYS A 258 2.06 -22.42 -22.17
N ILE A 259 2.06 -21.09 -22.19
CA ILE A 259 2.87 -20.27 -21.27
C ILE A 259 2.53 -20.57 -19.81
N VAL A 260 1.23 -20.64 -19.48
CA VAL A 260 0.79 -20.93 -18.10
C VAL A 260 1.18 -22.33 -17.66
N LYS A 261 1.13 -23.32 -18.57
CA LYS A 261 1.59 -24.69 -18.25
C LYS A 261 3.08 -24.75 -17.98
N ASP A 262 3.87 -24.09 -18.82
CA ASP A 262 5.33 -24.06 -18.67
C ASP A 262 5.71 -23.37 -17.33
N GLU A 263 5.04 -22.28 -16.97
CA GLU A 263 5.24 -21.56 -15.69
C GLU A 263 4.82 -22.42 -14.48
N PHE A 264 3.67 -23.10 -14.56
CA PHE A 264 3.21 -23.95 -13.46
C PHE A 264 4.14 -25.15 -13.24
N GLN A 265 4.66 -25.73 -14.31
CA GLN A 265 5.66 -26.79 -14.22
C GLN A 265 6.95 -26.29 -13.57
N TYR A 266 7.41 -25.11 -13.97
CA TYR A 266 8.55 -24.44 -13.33
C TYR A 266 8.30 -24.26 -11.82
N MET A 267 7.12 -23.78 -11.42
CA MET A 267 6.77 -23.64 -10.00
C MET A 267 6.77 -24.98 -9.25
N LEU A 268 6.29 -26.07 -9.86
CA LEU A 268 6.32 -27.40 -9.25
C LEU A 268 7.75 -27.90 -9.05
N ASP A 269 8.57 -27.81 -10.07
CA ASP A 269 9.96 -28.27 -10.04
C ASP A 269 10.81 -27.50 -9.00
N HIS A 270 10.46 -26.24 -8.73
CA HIS A 270 11.14 -25.38 -7.76
C HIS A 270 10.46 -25.34 -6.38
N SER A 271 9.26 -25.91 -6.21
CA SER A 271 8.53 -25.93 -4.92
C SER A 271 8.64 -27.26 -4.16
N THR A 272 9.26 -28.29 -4.74
CA THR A 272 9.48 -29.57 -4.05
C THR A 272 10.75 -29.54 -3.19
N GLN A 273 10.69 -28.86 -2.06
CA GLN A 273 11.39 -29.30 -0.85
C GLN A 273 10.36 -29.49 0.27
N SER A 274 9.83 -30.72 0.35
CA SER A 274 9.22 -31.39 1.52
C SER A 274 7.91 -32.10 1.17
N THR A 275 8.03 -33.26 0.55
CA THR A 275 7.04 -34.33 0.69
C THR A 275 7.44 -35.23 1.87
N SER A 276 7.17 -34.79 3.10
CA SER A 276 7.07 -35.71 4.25
C SER A 276 5.61 -36.13 4.42
N LEU A 277 5.23 -37.17 3.68
CA LEU A 277 4.04 -37.96 3.98
C LEU A 277 4.37 -38.85 5.19
N ALA A 278 3.87 -38.49 6.37
CA ALA A 278 3.74 -39.41 7.49
C ALA A 278 2.26 -39.82 7.61
N PRO A 279 1.92 -41.12 7.54
CA PRO A 279 0.57 -41.57 7.82
C PRO A 279 0.32 -41.57 9.34
N LEU A 280 -0.84 -41.06 9.72
CA LEU A 280 -1.38 -41.10 11.07
C LEU A 280 -1.61 -42.56 11.51
N GLN A 281 -1.06 -42.92 12.68
CA GLN A 281 -1.65 -43.91 13.59
C GLN A 281 -2.08 -43.19 14.85
#